data_AF-A0A817WXH4-F1
#
_entry.id   AF-A0A817WXH4-F1
#
_cell.length_a   1.000
_cell.length_b   1.000
_cell.length_c   1.000
_cell.angle_alpha   90.00
_cell.angle_beta   90.00
_cell.angle_gamma   90.00
#
_symmetry.space_group_name_H-M   'P 1'
#
loop_
_entity.id
_entity.type
_entity.pdbx_description
1 polymer ?
#
loop_
_entity_poly.entity_id
_entity_poly.type
_entity_poly.pdbx_seq_one_letter_code
_entity_poly.pdbx_strand_id
1 'polypeptide(L)'
;MANSSNIKSIKLKEIHLSSGDDEAFHPAPLPIDDDGFIVAFDVEQQDEILTFFEKYGVVVVANVLTEQECERSVDDVWKFLQEMFNSNIDRDK
;
A
#
# COMPACT_ATOMS: atom_id res chain seq x y z
N MET A 1 25.18 -8.24 -33.53
CA MET A 1 24.24 -7.14 -33.26
C MET A 1 23.26 -7.64 -32.21
N ALA A 2 23.44 -7.24 -30.95
CA ALA A 2 22.53 -7.61 -29.87
C ALA A 2 22.10 -6.32 -29.15
N ASN A 3 20.78 -6.21 -29.00
CA ASN A 3 20.02 -5.00 -28.79
C ASN A 3 20.21 -4.45 -27.37
N SER A 4 20.56 -3.17 -27.25
CA SER A 4 20.66 -2.47 -25.97
C SER A 4 19.28 -2.33 -25.33
N SER A 5 19.09 -2.95 -24.16
CA SER A 5 17.92 -2.70 -23.33
C SER A 5 17.99 -1.28 -22.77
N ASN A 6 17.14 -0.42 -23.33
CA ASN A 6 16.95 0.97 -22.96
C ASN A 6 16.19 1.04 -21.62
N ILE A 7 16.91 0.92 -20.51
CA ILE A 7 16.35 1.25 -19.19
C ILE A 7 16.29 2.77 -19.12
N LYS A 8 15.13 3.33 -19.47
CA LYS A 8 14.85 4.75 -19.26
C LYS A 8 15.02 5.05 -17.77
N SER A 9 15.99 5.91 -17.45
CA SER A 9 16.23 6.42 -16.10
C SER A 9 14.94 7.04 -15.56
N ILE A 10 14.24 6.31 -14.69
CA ILE A 10 13.11 6.86 -13.93
C ILE A 10 13.71 7.86 -12.95
N LYS A 11 13.59 9.14 -13.29
CA LYS A 11 14.03 10.24 -12.42
C LYS A 11 13.02 10.34 -11.28
N LEU A 12 13.31 9.65 -10.17
CA LEU A 12 12.52 9.75 -8.94
C LEU A 12 12.48 11.23 -8.53
N LYS A 13 11.28 11.78 -8.34
CA LYS A 13 11.09 13.16 -7.85
C LYS A 13 11.72 13.27 -6.46
N GLU A 14 12.41 14.37 -6.21
CA GLU A 14 13.04 14.63 -4.91
C GLU A 14 11.98 14.64 -3.81
N ILE A 15 12.23 13.86 -2.76
CA ILE A 15 11.43 13.86 -1.54
C ILE A 15 11.59 15.22 -0.88
N HIS A 16 10.48 15.96 -0.73
CA HIS A 16 10.49 17.26 -0.08
C HIS A 16 10.74 17.06 1.42
N LEU A 17 12.01 17.18 1.85
CA LEU A 17 12.33 17.29 3.27
C LEU A 17 11.95 18.71 3.72
N SER A 18 10.80 18.82 4.41
CA SER A 18 10.38 20.06 5.06
C SER A 18 11.43 20.47 6.09
N SER A 19 12.10 21.59 5.83
CA SER A 19 13.08 22.23 6.72
C SER A 19 12.36 22.98 7.84
N GLY A 20 11.67 22.25 8.72
CA GLY A 20 11.45 22.63 10.13
C GLY A 20 11.02 24.08 10.45
N ASP A 21 10.15 24.68 9.65
CA ASP A 21 9.31 25.79 10.13
C ASP A 21 7.98 25.16 10.58
N ASP A 22 7.55 25.45 11.81
CA ASP A 22 6.37 24.92 12.52
C ASP A 22 5.02 25.27 11.86
N GLU A 23 4.88 25.12 10.54
CA GLU A 23 3.58 24.89 9.94
C GLU A 23 3.18 23.44 10.27
N ALA A 24 2.27 23.30 11.23
CA ALA A 24 1.64 22.03 11.53
C ALA A 24 1.19 21.39 10.20
N PHE A 25 1.72 20.20 9.90
CA PHE A 25 1.31 19.46 8.72
C PHE A 25 -0.19 19.20 8.81
N HIS A 26 -0.95 19.91 7.99
CA HIS A 26 -2.38 19.72 7.81
C HIS A 26 -2.56 18.90 6.52
N PRO A 27 -2.61 17.55 6.60
CA PRO A 27 -2.82 16.75 5.40
C PRO A 27 -4.13 17.19 4.75
N ALA A 28 -4.10 17.32 3.42
CA ALA A 28 -5.32 17.51 2.66
C ALA A 28 -6.27 16.33 2.98
N PRO A 29 -7.57 16.60 3.19
CA PRO A 29 -8.53 15.53 3.46
C PRO A 29 -8.55 14.55 2.28
N LEU A 30 -8.56 13.26 2.60
CA LEU A 30 -8.66 12.21 1.60
C LEU A 30 -10.09 12.15 1.05
N PRO A 31 -10.26 11.94 -0.26
CA PRO A 31 -11.59 11.72 -0.82
C PRO A 31 -12.16 10.39 -0.30
N ILE A 32 -13.43 10.44 0.09
CA ILE A 32 -14.19 9.29 0.58
C ILE A 32 -15.28 8.88 -0.41
N ASP A 33 -15.64 7.60 -0.43
CA ASP A 33 -16.76 7.06 -1.19
C ASP A 33 -18.09 7.21 -0.42
N ASP A 34 -19.18 6.72 -1.03
CA ASP A 34 -20.54 6.81 -0.49
C ASP A 34 -20.72 6.00 0.81
N ASP A 35 -19.86 5.00 1.05
CA ASP A 35 -19.85 4.16 2.24
C ASP A 35 -18.95 4.73 3.36
N GLY A 36 -18.28 5.86 3.10
CA GLY A 36 -17.43 6.55 4.05
C GLY A 36 -16.00 6.01 4.16
N PHE A 37 -15.57 5.18 3.20
CA PHE A 37 -14.19 4.69 3.09
C PHE A 37 -13.38 5.59 2.16
N ILE A 38 -12.05 5.51 2.24
CA ILE A 38 -11.19 6.17 1.25
C ILE A 38 -11.44 5.50 -0.10
N VAL A 39 -11.57 6.30 -1.16
CA VAL A 39 -11.75 5.82 -2.53
C VAL A 39 -10.71 4.74 -2.85
N ALA A 40 -11.19 3.57 -3.25
CA ALA A 40 -10.37 2.44 -3.65
C ALA A 40 -10.32 2.30 -5.17
N PHE A 41 -9.24 1.68 -5.65
CA PHE A 41 -8.98 1.43 -7.07
C PHE A 41 -8.79 -0.07 -7.33
N ASP A 42 -9.17 -0.54 -8.50
CA ASP A 42 -8.75 -1.86 -8.99
C ASP A 42 -7.30 -1.82 -9.50
N VAL A 43 -6.62 -2.96 -9.49
CA VAL A 43 -5.19 -3.08 -9.82
C VAL A 43 -4.87 -2.60 -11.24
N GLU A 44 -5.83 -2.67 -12.15
CA GLU A 44 -5.70 -2.26 -13.55
C GLU A 44 -5.66 -0.73 -13.72
N GLN A 45 -6.10 0.05 -12.72
CA GLN A 45 -6.21 1.51 -12.76
C GLN A 45 -4.89 2.21 -12.42
N GLN A 46 -3.80 1.82 -13.09
CA GLN A 46 -2.43 2.20 -12.72
C GLN A 46 -2.17 3.71 -12.78
N ASP A 47 -2.72 4.39 -13.79
CA ASP A 47 -2.53 5.83 -13.98
C ASP A 47 -3.29 6.63 -12.92
N GLU A 48 -4.50 6.20 -12.55
CA GLU A 48 -5.28 6.79 -11.47
C GLU A 48 -4.61 6.57 -10.11
N ILE A 49 -4.13 5.36 -9.83
CA ILE A 49 -3.39 5.01 -8.62
C ILE A 49 -2.17 5.90 -8.46
N LEU A 50 -1.36 6.04 -9.52
CA LEU A 50 -0.15 6.88 -9.49
C LEU A 50 -0.51 8.34 -9.24
N THR A 51 -1.50 8.86 -9.95
CA THR A 51 -1.95 10.26 -9.81
C THR A 51 -2.47 10.53 -8.40
N PHE A 52 -3.24 9.60 -7.84
CA PHE A 52 -3.78 9.70 -6.49
C PHE A 52 -2.67 9.66 -5.44
N PHE A 53 -1.73 8.73 -5.59
CA PHE A 53 -0.57 8.61 -4.71
C PHE A 53 0.34 9.85 -4.77
N GLU A 54 0.61 10.41 -5.95
CA GLU A 54 1.41 11.64 -6.07
C GLU A 54 0.74 12.84 -5.38
N LYS A 55 -0.60 12.88 -5.34
CA LYS A 55 -1.36 13.96 -4.71
C LYS A 55 -1.51 13.81 -3.20
N TYR A 56 -1.78 12.61 -2.72
CA TYR A 56 -2.18 12.36 -1.34
C TYR A 56 -1.17 11.54 -0.51
N GLY A 57 -0.18 10.91 -1.16
CA GLY A 57 0.86 10.11 -0.51
C GLY A 57 0.40 8.72 -0.05
N VAL A 58 -0.85 8.34 -0.29
CA VAL A 58 -1.46 7.05 0.06
C VAL A 58 -2.51 6.68 -0.99
N VAL A 59 -2.77 5.39 -1.17
CA VAL A 59 -3.80 4.86 -2.06
C VAL A 59 -4.34 3.56 -1.48
N VAL A 60 -5.63 3.28 -1.72
CA VAL A 60 -6.25 1.99 -1.40
C VAL A 60 -6.47 1.24 -2.71
N VAL A 61 -5.93 0.02 -2.80
CA VAL A 61 -6.16 -0.87 -3.94
C VAL A 61 -7.03 -2.02 -3.46
N ALA A 62 -8.23 -2.14 -4.03
CA ALA A 62 -9.19 -3.18 -3.71
C ALA A 62 -8.88 -4.46 -4.49
N ASN A 63 -9.45 -5.58 -4.02
CA ASN A 63 -9.46 -6.85 -4.74
C ASN A 63 -8.06 -7.38 -5.13
N VAL A 64 -7.01 -6.97 -4.41
CA VAL A 64 -5.62 -7.40 -4.66
C VAL A 64 -5.44 -8.88 -4.35
N LEU A 65 -6.13 -9.36 -3.31
CA LEU A 65 -6.13 -10.75 -2.88
C LEU A 65 -7.54 -11.29 -2.92
N THR A 66 -7.67 -12.53 -3.37
CA THR A 66 -8.88 -13.32 -3.19
C THR A 66 -9.09 -13.66 -1.71
N GLU A 67 -10.31 -14.01 -1.34
CA GLU A 67 -10.64 -14.47 0.02
C GLU A 67 -9.75 -15.65 0.45
N GLN A 68 -9.48 -16.60 -0.45
CA GLN A 68 -8.62 -17.76 -0.17
C GLN A 68 -7.13 -17.38 -0.02
N GLU A 69 -6.68 -16.29 -0.62
CA GLU A 69 -5.33 -15.76 -0.43
C GLU A 69 -5.22 -14.99 0.89
N CYS A 70 -6.26 -14.26 1.28
CA CYS A 70 -6.36 -13.64 2.59
C CYS A 70 -6.33 -14.71 3.69
N GLU A 71 -7.14 -15.76 3.60
CA GLU A 71 -7.17 -16.86 4.58
C GLU A 71 -5.81 -17.54 4.74
N ARG A 72 -5.14 -17.87 3.63
CA ARG A 72 -3.78 -18.43 3.66
C ARG A 72 -2.78 -17.48 4.31
N SER A 73 -2.87 -16.19 4.05
CA SER A 73 -1.98 -15.19 4.67
C SER A 73 -2.17 -15.14 6.19
N VAL A 74 -3.42 -15.28 6.67
CA VAL A 74 -3.72 -15.37 8.10
C VAL A 74 -3.12 -16.65 8.71
N ASP A 75 -3.30 -17.80 8.04
CA ASP A 75 -2.74 -19.09 8.48
C ASP A 75 -1.22 -19.03 8.61
N ASP A 76 -0.55 -18.45 7.62
CA ASP A 76 0.91 -18.33 7.57
C ASP A 76 1.44 -17.45 8.71
N VAL A 77 0.80 -16.31 8.97
CA VAL A 77 1.16 -15.44 10.11
C VAL A 77 0.97 -16.18 11.43
N TRP A 78 -0.15 -16.91 11.59
CA TRP A 78 -0.41 -17.62 12.83
C TRP A 78 0.59 -18.75 13.09
N LYS A 79 0.89 -19.53 12.05
CA LYS A 79 1.91 -20.57 12.11
C LYS A 79 3.28 -19.99 12.50
N PHE A 80 3.66 -18.87 11.89
CA PHE A 80 4.90 -18.17 12.24
C PHE A 80 4.92 -17.76 13.72
N LEU A 81 3.83 -17.22 14.26
CA LEU A 81 3.73 -16.84 15.67
C LEU A 81 3.83 -18.04 16.61
N GLN A 82 3.17 -19.16 16.29
CA GLN A 82 3.25 -20.40 17.07
C GLN A 82 4.68 -20.95 17.12
N GLU A 83 5.38 -20.93 15.99
CA GLU A 83 6.78 -21.34 15.89
C GLU A 83 7.70 -20.41 16.69
N MET A 84 7.47 -19.09 16.63
CA MET A 84 8.31 -18.09 17.30
C MET A 84 8.15 -18.11 18.83
N PHE A 85 6.95 -18.30 19.34
CA PHE A 85 6.66 -18.23 20.78
C PHE A 85 6.56 -19.59 21.48
N ASN A 86 6.73 -20.70 20.75
CA ASN A 86 6.74 -22.07 21.27
C ASN A 86 5.57 -22.36 22.25
N SER A 87 4.43 -21.73 21.98
CA SER A 87 3.23 -21.74 22.83
C SER A 87 2.00 -21.99 21.97
N ASN A 88 1.00 -22.65 22.56
CA ASN A 88 -0.30 -22.87 21.94
C ASN A 88 -1.09 -21.55 21.99
N ILE A 89 -0.72 -20.62 21.12
CA ILE A 89 -1.53 -19.43 20.87
C ILE A 89 -2.76 -19.90 20.08
N ASP A 90 -3.93 -19.59 20.63
CA ASP A 90 -5.24 -19.92 20.05
C ASP A 90 -5.69 -18.82 19.10
N ARG A 91 -5.91 -19.17 17.83
CA ARG A 91 -6.23 -18.22 16.75
C ARG A 91 -7.59 -17.57 16.94
N ASP A 92 -8.50 -18.32 17.55
CA ASP A 92 -9.93 -18.01 17.54
C ASP A 92 -10.43 -17.54 18.92
N LYS A 93 -9.52 -17.15 19.82
CA LYS A 93 -9.83 -16.69 21.19
C LYS A 93 -9.36 -15.28 21.50
#